data_AF-A0A7K9ITI9-F1
#
_entry.id   AF-A0A7K9ITI9-F1
#
_cell.length_a   1.000
_cell.length_b   1.000
_cell.length_c   1.000
_cell.angle_alpha   90.00
_cell.angle_beta   90.00
_cell.angle_gamma   90.00
#
_symmetry.space_group_name_H-M   'P 1'
#
loop_
_entity.id
_entity.type
_entity.pdbx_description
1 polymer ?
#
loop_
_entity_poly.entity_id
_entity_poly.type
_entity_poly.pdbx_seq_one_letter_code
_entity_poly.pdbx_strand_id
1 'polypeptide(L)'
;LQVEGGGCSGFQYKFSLDTVINPDDRQGQRSIVVVMVFEQGGARVVVDVDSLAFVKGSMVDFSQELIRSSFQVVSNPQAEKGCSCGTSFSVKF
;
A
#
# COMPACT_ATOMS: atom_id res chain seq x y z
N LEU A 1 2.73 -0.14 -4.66
CA LEU A 1 2.72 0.07 -3.19
C LEU A 1 4.00 -0.51 -2.62
N GLN A 2 4.76 0.31 -1.92
CA GLN A 2 6.00 -0.08 -1.24
C GLN A 2 5.95 0.39 0.20
N VAL A 3 6.62 -0.34 1.08
CA VAL A 3 6.85 0.07 2.46
C VAL A 3 8.31 0.45 2.60
N GLU A 4 8.56 1.69 3.02
CA GLU A 4 9.91 2.18 3.30
C GLU A 4 10.06 2.39 4.81
N GLY A 5 11.24 2.07 5.35
CA GLY A 5 11.60 2.43 6.71
C GLY A 5 11.76 3.96 6.81
N GLY A 6 10.99 4.61 7.68
CA GLY A 6 10.96 6.06 7.81
C GLY A 6 9.61 6.58 8.31
N GLY A 7 9.45 7.91 8.28
CA GLY A 7 8.23 8.58 8.75
C GLY A 7 8.15 8.71 10.28
N CYS A 8 7.04 9.25 10.76
CA CYS A 8 6.86 9.60 12.17
C CYS A 8 6.76 8.37 13.11
N SER A 9 6.45 7.20 12.54
CA SER A 9 6.13 5.98 13.30
C SER A 9 6.99 4.76 12.94
N GLY A 10 8.01 4.93 12.10
CA GLY A 10 9.01 3.90 11.77
C GLY A 10 8.88 3.31 10.37
N PHE A 11 7.67 3.14 9.84
CA PHE A 11 7.44 2.74 8.45
C PHE A 11 6.44 3.67 7.77
N GLN A 12 6.60 3.86 6.45
CA GLN A 12 5.72 4.68 5.62
C GLN A 12 5.30 3.95 4.35
N TYR A 13 4.07 4.23 3.90
CA TYR A 13 3.56 3.71 2.63
C TYR A 13 3.91 4.66 1.49
N LYS A 14 4.41 4.09 0.40
CA LYS A 14 4.69 4.80 -0.84
C LYS A 14 3.86 4.22 -1.97
N PHE A 15 3.07 5.10 -2.57
CA PHE A 15 2.24 4.80 -3.72
C PHE A 15 2.85 5.45 -4.95
N SER A 16 3.01 4.65 -6.00
CA SER A 16 3.37 5.10 -7.34
C SER A 16 2.29 4.59 -8.29
N LEU A 17 1.79 5.48 -9.14
CA LEU A 17 0.85 5.14 -10.20
C LEU A 17 1.66 4.81 -11.44
N ASP A 18 1.39 3.64 -12.02
CA ASP A 18 1.96 3.24 -13.30
C ASP A 18 0.83 2.74 -14.21
N THR A 19 1.00 2.96 -15.51
CA THR A 19 0.03 2.53 -16.55
C THR A 19 0.45 1.20 -17.19
N VAL A 20 1.69 0.77 -16.95
CA VAL A 20 2.24 -0.47 -17.50
C VAL A 20 2.65 -1.39 -16.34
N ILE A 21 2.12 -2.61 -16.32
CA ILE A 21 2.67 -3.66 -15.45
C ILE A 21 3.91 -4.19 -16.16
N ASN A 22 5.10 -3.82 -15.67
CA ASN A 22 6.34 -4.23 -16.30
C ASN A 22 6.52 -5.76 -16.20
N PRO A 23 7.10 -6.42 -17.21
CA PRO A 23 7.37 -7.86 -17.18
C PRO A 23 8.34 -8.25 -16.05
N ASP A 24 9.13 -7.30 -15.55
CA ASP A 24 10.01 -7.46 -14.38
C ASP A 24 9.21 -7.60 -13.06
N ASP A 25 8.05 -6.94 -12.95
CA ASP A 25 7.10 -7.16 -11.84
C ASP A 25 6.56 -8.60 -11.87
N ARG A 26 6.59 -9.31 -13.01
CA ARG A 26 6.15 -10.71 -13.10
C ARG A 26 7.25 -11.72 -12.82
N GLN A 27 8.53 -11.32 -12.89
CA GLN A 27 9.68 -12.24 -12.91
C GLN A 27 10.48 -12.33 -11.61
N GLY A 28 10.03 -11.69 -10.52
CA GLY A 28 10.46 -12.10 -9.18
C GLY A 28 11.14 -11.07 -8.30
N GLN A 29 11.11 -9.77 -8.65
CA GLN A 29 11.48 -8.71 -7.68
C GLN A 29 10.27 -8.06 -7.01
N ARG A 30 9.09 -8.04 -7.64
CA ARG A 30 7.85 -7.56 -7.01
C ARG A 30 6.79 -8.66 -7.03
N SER A 31 6.40 -9.17 -5.87
CA SER A 31 5.30 -10.14 -5.82
C SER A 31 3.97 -9.43 -6.11
N ILE A 32 3.49 -9.52 -7.35
CA ILE A 32 2.18 -9.00 -7.76
C ILE A 32 1.09 -9.65 -6.91
N VAL A 33 0.63 -8.95 -5.87
CA VAL A 33 -0.60 -9.28 -5.16
C VAL A 33 -1.68 -8.35 -5.66
N VAL A 34 -2.55 -8.89 -6.51
CA VAL A 34 -3.72 -8.17 -7.01
C VAL A 34 -4.72 -8.04 -5.87
N VAL A 35 -4.64 -6.95 -5.13
CA VAL A 35 -5.74 -6.55 -4.23
C VAL A 35 -6.81 -5.91 -5.11
N MET A 36 -7.89 -6.64 -5.36
CA MET A 36 -9.07 -6.09 -6.03
C MET A 36 -9.83 -5.27 -5.00
N VAL A 37 -9.73 -3.95 -5.05
CA VAL A 37 -10.46 -3.08 -4.12
C VAL A 37 -11.15 -1.96 -4.87
N PHE A 38 -11.86 -2.25 -5.96
CA PHE A 38 -12.84 -1.29 -6.46
C PHE A 38 -14.01 -2.05 -7.07
N GLU A 39 -15.21 -1.85 -6.51
CA GLU A 39 -16.47 -2.27 -7.15
C GLU A 39 -16.70 -1.56 -8.49
N GLN A 40 -15.90 -0.52 -8.81
CA GLN A 40 -15.95 0.21 -10.08
C GLN A 40 -14.53 0.42 -10.66
N GLY A 41 -14.13 -0.39 -11.64
CA GLY A 41 -13.06 0.01 -12.57
C GLY A 41 -11.81 -0.88 -12.70
N GLY A 42 -11.72 -2.00 -11.98
CA GLY A 42 -10.69 -3.02 -12.26
C GLY A 42 -9.23 -2.63 -12.01
N ALA A 43 -8.98 -1.58 -11.23
CA ALA A 43 -7.63 -1.16 -10.85
C ALA A 43 -6.93 -2.28 -10.06
N ARG A 44 -5.63 -2.46 -10.34
CA ARG A 44 -4.79 -3.48 -9.70
C ARG A 44 -3.73 -2.80 -8.87
N VAL A 45 -3.53 -3.27 -7.65
CA VAL A 45 -2.40 -2.87 -6.81
C VAL A 45 -1.26 -3.85 -7.06
N VAL A 46 -0.04 -3.32 -7.20
CA VAL A 46 1.20 -4.12 -7.24
C VAL A 46 1.99 -3.81 -5.98
N VAL A 47 2.48 -4.84 -5.32
CA VAL A 47 3.26 -4.75 -4.08
C VAL A 47 4.59 -5.47 -4.29
N ASP A 48 5.65 -4.98 -3.66
CA ASP A 48 6.92 -5.69 -3.61
C ASP A 48 6.88 -6.89 -2.64
N VAL A 49 7.68 -7.93 -2.86
CA VAL A 49 7.66 -9.13 -1.99
C VAL A 49 8.07 -8.81 -0.56
N ASP A 50 9.06 -7.93 -0.37
CA ASP A 50 9.53 -7.54 0.95
C ASP A 50 8.48 -6.67 1.66
N SER A 51 7.79 -5.83 0.89
CA SER A 51 6.69 -5.00 1.39
C SER A 51 5.43 -5.82 1.71
N LEU A 52 5.24 -6.97 1.07
CA LEU A 52 4.04 -7.79 1.20
C LEU A 52 3.81 -8.24 2.64
N ALA A 53 4.88 -8.62 3.36
CA ALA A 53 4.80 -9.03 4.75
C ALA A 53 4.16 -7.95 5.64
N PHE A 54 4.35 -6.67 5.30
CA PHE A 54 3.85 -5.52 6.07
C PHE A 54 2.44 -5.08 5.69
N VAL A 55 1.91 -5.48 4.53
CA VAL A 55 0.57 -5.08 4.04
C VAL A 55 -0.34 -6.26 3.77
N LYS A 56 0.03 -7.45 4.23
CA LYS A 56 -0.74 -8.68 4.02
C LYS A 56 -2.08 -8.59 4.75
N GLY A 57 -3.17 -8.71 3.98
CA GLY A 57 -4.53 -8.61 4.50
C GLY A 57 -5.01 -7.18 4.73
N SER A 58 -4.20 -6.17 4.39
CA SER A 58 -4.61 -4.78 4.41
C SER A 58 -5.55 -4.44 3.26
N MET A 59 -6.36 -3.41 3.46
CA MET A 59 -7.20 -2.84 2.43
C MET A 59 -6.60 -1.51 1.97
N VAL A 60 -6.62 -1.25 0.67
CA VAL A 60 -6.23 0.07 0.14
C VAL A 60 -7.51 0.82 -0.19
N ASP A 61 -7.66 2.00 0.39
CA ASP A 61 -8.80 2.88 0.14
C ASP A 61 -8.32 4.15 -0.57
N PHE A 62 -9.21 4.76 -1.35
CA PHE A 62 -8.95 6.03 -2.02
C PHE A 62 -9.86 7.10 -1.43
N SER A 63 -9.29 7.95 -0.57
CA SER A 63 -10.03 9.07 0.01
C SER A 63 -9.92 10.29 -0.91
N GLN A 64 -11.08 10.79 -1.33
CA GLN A 64 -11.22 12.03 -2.09
C GLN A 64 -11.89 13.09 -1.23
N GLU A 65 -11.08 13.97 -0.65
CA GLU A 65 -11.52 15.15 0.08
C GLU A 65 -11.55 16.38 -0.84
N LEU A 66 -12.21 17.45 -0.41
CA LEU A 66 -12.32 18.72 -1.14
C LEU A 66 -10.98 19.33 -1.56
N ILE A 67 -9.91 19.06 -0.81
CA ILE A 67 -8.59 19.70 -0.98
C ILE A 67 -7.53 18.67 -1.43
N ARG A 68 -7.79 17.37 -1.24
CA ARG A 68 -6.81 16.33 -1.48
C ARG A 68 -7.48 15.03 -1.88
N SER A 69 -6.90 14.35 -2.87
CA SER A 69 -7.21 12.96 -3.16
C SER A 69 -5.97 12.12 -2.93
N SER A 70 -6.08 11.04 -2.16
CA SER A 70 -4.93 10.18 -1.86
C SER A 70 -5.32 8.75 -1.56
N PHE A 71 -4.43 7.83 -1.94
CA PHE A 71 -4.50 6.44 -1.52
C PHE A 71 -4.03 6.30 -0.08
N GLN A 72 -4.76 5.51 0.69
CA GLN A 72 -4.48 5.22 2.09
C GLN A 72 -4.56 3.71 2.30
N VAL A 73 -3.69 3.16 3.16
CA VAL A 73 -3.81 1.77 3.61
C VAL A 73 -4.66 1.77 4.87
N VAL A 74 -5.82 1.11 4.81
CA VAL A 74 -6.75 0.96 5.92
C VAL A 74 -6.80 -0.50 6.38
N SER A 75 -7.19 -0.70 7.64
CA SER A 75 -7.36 -2.04 8.22
C SER A 75 -6.14 -2.96 8.08
N ASN A 76 -4.93 -2.43 8.22
CA ASN A 76 -3.71 -3.25 8.15
C ASN A 76 -3.54 -4.08 9.43
N PRO A 77 -3.66 -5.43 9.38
CA PRO A 77 -3.51 -6.28 10.56
C PRO A 77 -2.07 -6.34 11.10
N GLN A 78 -1.08 -5.98 10.28
CA GLN A 78 0.34 -5.95 10.64
C GLN A 78 0.75 -4.61 11.27
N ALA A 79 -0.11 -3.59 11.23
CA ALA A 79 0.13 -2.29 11.82
C ALA A 79 -0.42 -2.24 13.26
N GLU A 80 0.39 -1.79 14.21
CA GLU A 80 -0.02 -1.64 15.61
C GLU A 80 -0.53 -0.23 15.93
N LYS A 81 0.17 0.80 15.42
CA LYS A 81 -0.21 2.22 15.54
C LYS A 81 0.02 2.93 14.22
N GLY A 82 -1.01 3.58 13.70
CA GLY A 82 -0.91 4.48 12.53
C GLY A 82 -0.74 5.93 12.96
N CYS A 83 -0.03 6.73 12.17
CA CYS A 83 -0.11 8.19 12.24
C CYS A 83 -1.57 8.62 12.03
N SER A 84 -2.02 9.68 12.70
CA SER A 84 -3.32 10.33 12.44
C SER A 84 -3.51 10.73 10.97
N CYS A 85 -2.41 10.86 10.24
CA CYS A 85 -2.34 11.16 8.82
C CYS A 85 -2.44 9.93 7.89
N GLY A 86 -2.46 8.70 8.41
CA GLY A 86 -2.64 7.46 7.64
C GLY A 86 -1.47 7.04 6.74
N THR A 87 -0.40 7.84 6.66
CA THR A 87 0.74 7.61 5.75
C THR A 87 1.91 6.84 6.37
N SER A 88 1.88 6.65 7.69
CA SER A 88 2.93 5.96 8.44
C SER A 88 2.35 5.06 9.52
N PHE A 89 3.07 4.00 9.87
CA PHE A 89 2.65 3.02 10.85
C PHE A 89 3.86 2.39 11.57
N SER A 90 3.59 1.81 12.73
CA SER A 90 4.52 0.92 13.44
C SER A 90 4.08 -0.52 13.23
N VAL A 91 5.05 -1.43 13.03
CA VAL A 91 4.80 -2.85 12.82
C VAL A 91 4.56 -3.53 14.17
N LYS A 92 3.56 -4.42 14.19
CA LYS A 92 3.27 -5.29 15.33
C LYS A 92 4.22 -6.50 15.30
N PHE A 93 5.04 -6.67 16.32
CA PHE A 93 5.92 -7.85 16.50
C PHE A 93 5.20 -8.98 17.21
#